data_AF-A0A368F6T4-F1
#
_entry.id   AF-A0A368F6T4-F1
#
_cell.length_a   1.000
_cell.length_b   1.000
_cell.length_c   1.000
_cell.angle_alpha   90.00
_cell.angle_beta   90.00
_cell.angle_gamma   90.00
#
_symmetry.space_group_name_H-M   'P 1'
#
loop_
_entity.id
_entity.type
_entity.pdbx_description
1 polymer ?
#
loop_
_entity_poly.entity_id
_entity_poly.type
_entity_poly.pdbx_seq_one_letter_code
_entity_poly.pdbx_strand_id
1 'polypeptide(L)'
;MGPSNTTKCTSGDQCGSDAYCERRTGACRCYPGFEGAPPLKPCHDVDECAAGLHKCDISARCHNYVGGYACFCPMGYRKIDNGKCVDIDECAESNGACCSVNATCINKQGSYGCACNEGIF
;
A
#
# COMPACT_ATOMS: atom_id res chain seq x y z
N MET A 1 20.69 24.65 21.40
CA MET A 1 19.74 25.69 20.93
C MET A 1 18.39 25.01 20.82
N GLY A 2 17.45 25.32 21.71
CA GLY A 2 16.12 24.71 21.70
C GLY A 2 15.28 25.24 20.52
N PRO A 3 14.27 24.51 20.04
CA PRO A 3 13.38 25.00 19.00
C PRO A 3 12.72 26.30 19.49
N SER A 4 12.86 27.36 18.72
CA SER A 4 12.18 28.63 18.98
C SER A 4 10.68 28.36 19.06
N ASN A 5 10.06 28.66 20.21
CA ASN A 5 8.63 28.48 20.48
C ASN A 5 7.76 29.52 19.72
N THR A 6 8.22 29.94 18.54
CA THR A 6 7.55 30.88 17.67
C THR A 6 6.68 30.12 16.69
N THR A 7 5.36 30.35 16.73
CA THR A 7 4.36 29.78 15.80
C THR A 7 4.58 30.19 14.33
N LYS A 8 5.52 31.12 14.09
CA LYS A 8 5.91 31.63 12.78
C LYS A 8 7.28 31.06 12.40
N CYS A 9 7.41 30.56 11.18
CA CYS A 9 8.62 30.04 10.59
C CYS A 9 9.10 30.88 9.41
N THR A 10 10.41 30.85 9.16
CA THR A 10 11.03 31.38 7.95
C THR A 10 11.78 30.32 7.13
N SER A 11 12.04 29.15 7.72
CA SER A 11 12.65 27.99 7.08
C SER A 11 12.08 26.68 7.66
N GLY A 12 12.24 25.56 6.92
CA GLY A 12 11.72 24.25 7.33
C GLY A 12 12.32 23.71 8.63
N ASP A 13 13.59 23.98 8.89
CA ASP A 13 14.32 23.49 10.08
C ASP A 13 13.73 23.96 11.41
N GLN A 14 12.86 24.98 11.39
CA GLN A 14 12.15 25.51 12.55
C GLN A 14 10.89 24.71 12.91
N CYS A 15 10.40 23.85 12.01
CA CYS A 15 9.12 23.19 12.13
C CYS A 15 9.19 21.77 12.73
N GLY A 16 10.39 21.22 12.89
CA GLY A 16 10.59 19.84 13.33
C GLY A 16 10.52 18.83 12.17
N SER A 17 10.58 17.55 12.50
CA SER A 17 10.55 16.47 11.50
C SER A 17 9.18 16.39 10.81
N ASP A 18 9.22 15.96 9.57
CA ASP A 18 8.04 15.71 8.73
C ASP A 18 7.10 16.92 8.59
N ALA A 19 7.67 18.12 8.74
CA ALA A 19 6.99 19.39 8.58
C ALA A 19 7.76 20.31 7.62
N TYR A 20 7.01 21.23 7.02
CA TYR A 20 7.56 22.29 6.18
C TYR A 20 7.02 23.65 6.62
N CYS A 21 7.78 24.69 6.28
CA CYS A 21 7.32 26.07 6.47
C CYS A 21 6.49 26.53 5.27
N GLU A 22 5.20 26.80 5.48
CA GLU A 22 4.34 27.32 4.43
C GLU A 22 4.70 28.77 4.11
N ARG A 23 5.29 29.00 2.92
CA ARG A 23 5.83 30.31 2.51
C ARG A 23 4.83 31.48 2.56
N ARG A 24 3.52 31.22 2.42
CA ARG A 24 2.49 32.28 2.39
C ARG A 24 2.09 32.76 3.78
N THR A 25 1.92 31.83 4.71
CA THR A 25 1.42 32.13 6.06
C THR A 25 2.55 32.27 7.07
N GLY A 26 3.72 31.69 6.74
CA GLY A 26 4.80 31.46 7.69
C GLY A 26 4.40 30.47 8.78
N ALA A 27 3.41 29.61 8.55
CA ALA A 27 3.01 28.57 9.50
C ALA A 27 3.72 27.25 9.18
N CYS A 28 4.11 26.52 10.22
CA CYS A 28 4.56 25.15 10.06
C CYS A 28 3.38 24.24 9.75
N ARG A 29 3.54 23.35 8.77
CA ARG A 29 2.55 22.34 8.39
C ARG A 29 3.22 20.98 8.23
N CYS A 30 2.52 19.91 8.58
CA CYS A 30 2.97 18.56 8.29
C CYS A 30 3.00 18.30 6.78
N TYR A 31 3.94 17.48 6.31
CA TYR A 31 3.90 16.98 4.94
C TYR A 31 2.63 16.15 4.70
N PRO A 32 2.18 15.98 3.44
CA PRO A 32 1.09 15.06 3.11
C PRO A 32 1.37 13.65 3.67
N GLY A 33 0.33 13.01 4.23
CA GLY A 33 0.46 11.71 4.91
C GLY A 33 0.81 11.81 6.40
N PHE A 34 1.00 13.02 6.93
CA PHE A 34 1.30 13.24 8.35
C PHE A 34 0.27 14.15 9.02
N GLU A 35 0.07 13.96 10.32
CA GLU A 35 -0.79 14.80 11.15
C GLU A 35 -0.08 15.32 12.41
N GLY A 36 -0.51 16.49 12.89
CA GLY A 36 0.15 17.17 14.01
C GLY A 36 -0.14 18.68 14.04
N ALA A 37 0.56 19.38 14.91
CA ALA A 37 0.48 20.84 15.04
C ALA A 37 1.89 21.43 15.25
N PRO A 38 2.80 21.32 14.28
CA PRO A 38 4.19 21.74 14.42
C PRO A 38 4.29 23.27 14.61
N PRO A 39 5.33 23.76 15.33
CA PRO A 39 6.36 22.99 16.02
C PRO A 39 5.93 22.48 17.41
N LEU A 40 4.73 22.83 17.89
CA LEU A 40 4.24 22.51 19.24
C LEU A 40 3.95 21.02 19.44
N LYS A 41 3.34 20.38 18.43
CA LYS A 41 3.09 18.95 18.38
C LYS A 41 3.75 18.40 17.11
N PRO A 42 4.74 17.50 17.22
CA PRO A 42 5.44 16.96 16.07
C PRO A 42 4.47 16.25 15.13
N CYS A 43 4.83 16.25 13.85
CA CYS A 43 4.12 15.48 12.86
C CYS A 43 4.41 14.00 13.05
N HIS A 44 3.38 13.18 12.84
CA HIS A 44 3.50 11.73 12.82
C HIS A 44 2.71 11.19 11.65
N ASP A 45 3.16 10.04 11.16
CA ASP A 45 2.53 9.33 10.07
C ASP A 45 1.06 9.03 10.38
N VAL A 46 0.19 9.26 9.40
CA VAL A 46 -1.20 8.87 9.48
C VAL A 46 -1.30 7.44 8.98
N ASP A 47 -1.70 6.51 9.84
CA ASP A 47 -2.01 5.16 9.39
C ASP A 47 -3.37 5.15 8.66
N GLU A 48 -3.35 5.36 7.35
CA GLU A 48 -4.60 5.42 6.57
C GLU A 48 -5.33 4.06 6.54
N CYS A 49 -4.62 2.96 6.77
CA CYS A 49 -5.18 1.62 6.86
C CYS A 49 -5.98 1.43 8.16
N ALA A 50 -5.41 1.82 9.29
CA ALA A 50 -6.08 1.75 10.59
C ALA A 50 -7.20 2.79 10.72
N ALA A 51 -7.02 3.98 10.14
CA ALA A 51 -8.02 5.05 10.17
C ALA A 51 -9.16 4.87 9.15
N GLY A 52 -9.05 3.91 8.22
CA GLY A 52 -10.05 3.70 7.17
C GLY A 52 -10.11 4.85 6.15
N LEU A 53 -9.01 5.61 5.99
CA LEU A 53 -8.89 6.74 5.07
C LEU A 53 -8.37 6.33 3.68
N HIS A 54 -7.96 5.08 3.52
CA HIS A 54 -7.46 4.53 2.28
C HIS A 54 -8.56 4.38 1.20
N LYS A 55 -8.14 4.39 -0.07
CA LYS A 55 -9.02 4.17 -1.24
C LYS A 55 -8.84 2.80 -1.88
N CYS A 56 -8.26 1.85 -1.16
CA CYS A 56 -8.14 0.47 -1.63
C CYS A 56 -9.52 -0.12 -1.96
N ASP A 57 -9.60 -0.85 -3.08
CA ASP A 57 -10.77 -1.67 -3.37
C ASP A 57 -10.94 -2.76 -2.30
N ILE A 58 -12.17 -3.24 -2.11
CA ILE A 58 -12.50 -4.28 -1.12
C ILE A 58 -11.76 -5.60 -1.34
N SER A 59 -11.33 -5.88 -2.57
CA SER A 59 -10.53 -7.06 -2.92
C SER A 59 -9.02 -6.88 -2.70
N ALA A 60 -8.56 -5.67 -2.37
CA ALA A 60 -7.17 -5.36 -2.10
C ALA A 60 -6.89 -5.24 -0.60
N ARG A 61 -5.63 -5.47 -0.22
CA ARG A 61 -5.14 -5.25 1.14
C ARG A 61 -4.45 -3.90 1.22
N CYS A 62 -4.83 -3.10 2.23
CA CYS A 62 -4.13 -1.87 2.57
C CYS A 62 -2.83 -2.18 3.30
N HIS A 63 -1.78 -1.43 2.98
CA HIS A 63 -0.51 -1.43 3.70
C HIS A 63 -0.05 0.01 3.92
N ASN A 64 0.08 0.37 5.18
CA ASN A 64 0.56 1.68 5.60
C ASN A 64 2.10 1.72 5.55
N TYR A 65 2.65 2.85 5.12
CA TYR A 65 4.08 3.14 5.16
C TYR A 65 4.29 4.61 5.53
N VAL A 66 5.51 4.99 5.92
CA VAL A 66 5.77 6.37 6.34
C VAL A 66 5.51 7.36 5.19
N GLY A 67 4.53 8.24 5.38
CA GLY A 67 4.08 9.25 4.43
C GLY A 67 2.94 8.81 3.50
N GLY A 68 2.33 7.65 3.71
CA GLY A 68 1.11 7.26 3.02
C GLY A 68 0.82 5.75 2.99
N TYR A 69 0.01 5.30 2.03
CA TYR A 69 -0.40 3.91 1.95
C TYR A 69 -0.37 3.37 0.53
N ALA A 70 -0.29 2.05 0.42
CA ALA A 70 -0.42 1.31 -0.82
C ALA A 70 -1.49 0.22 -0.72
N CYS A 71 -2.09 -0.10 -1.87
CA CYS A 71 -3.09 -1.16 -2.00
C CYS A 71 -2.51 -2.29 -2.84
N PHE A 72 -2.44 -3.48 -2.25
CA PHE A 72 -1.84 -4.66 -2.87
C PHE A 72 -2.88 -5.75 -3.07
N CYS A 73 -2.81 -6.43 -4.21
CA CYS A 73 -3.59 -7.64 -4.40
C CYS A 73 -3.00 -8.80 -3.58
N PRO A 74 -3.86 -9.69 -3.05
CA PRO A 74 -3.39 -10.94 -2.46
C PRO A 74 -2.51 -11.74 -3.44
N MET A 75 -1.69 -12.64 -2.90
CA MET A 75 -0.91 -13.57 -3.75
C MET A 75 -1.85 -14.39 -4.64
N GLY A 76 -1.45 -14.59 -5.90
CA GLY A 76 -2.28 -15.25 -6.93
C GLY A 76 -3.30 -14.33 -7.61
N TYR A 77 -3.28 -13.02 -7.32
CA TYR A 77 -4.20 -12.05 -7.93
C TYR A 77 -3.44 -10.93 -8.64
N ARG A 78 -4.02 -10.42 -9.72
CA ARG A 78 -3.55 -9.21 -10.41
C ARG A 78 -4.53 -8.07 -10.29
N LYS A 79 -3.98 -6.86 -10.23
CA LYS A 79 -4.76 -5.62 -10.24
C LYS A 79 -5.20 -5.29 -11.67
N ILE A 80 -6.48 -4.97 -11.86
CA ILE A 80 -7.01 -4.45 -13.13
C ILE A 80 -7.27 -2.94 -13.04
N ASP A 81 -7.64 -2.28 -14.14
CA ASP A 81 -7.72 -0.82 -14.26
C ASP A 81 -8.56 -0.12 -13.19
N ASN A 82 -9.64 -0.76 -12.72
CA ASN A 82 -10.50 -0.21 -11.66
C ASN A 82 -9.95 -0.45 -10.24
N GLY A 83 -8.75 -1.00 -10.11
CA GLY A 83 -8.10 -1.29 -8.85
C GLY A 83 -8.53 -2.60 -8.17
N LYS A 84 -9.49 -3.34 -8.74
CA LYS A 84 -9.89 -4.66 -8.25
C LYS A 84 -8.79 -5.68 -8.46
N CYS A 85 -8.75 -6.63 -7.54
CA CYS A 85 -7.90 -7.80 -7.61
C CYS A 85 -8.71 -8.95 -8.20
N VAL A 86 -8.24 -9.45 -9.33
CA VAL A 86 -8.82 -10.62 -10.00
C VAL A 86 -7.84 -11.76 -9.94
N ASP A 87 -8.39 -12.96 -9.78
CA ASP A 87 -7.64 -14.21 -9.78
C ASP A 87 -6.80 -14.32 -11.06
N ILE A 88 -5.55 -14.74 -10.92
CA ILE A 88 -4.70 -15.08 -12.07
C ILE A 88 -5.03 -16.53 -12.41
N ASP A 89 -5.51 -16.78 -13.63
CA ASP A 89 -5.69 -18.15 -14.10
C ASP A 89 -4.36 -18.68 -14.62
N GLU A 90 -3.58 -19.33 -13.74
CA GLU A 90 -2.26 -19.84 -14.11
C GLU A 90 -2.35 -20.99 -15.14
N CYS A 91 -3.49 -21.68 -15.20
CA CYS A 91 -3.74 -22.71 -16.21
C CYS A 91 -3.90 -22.09 -17.59
N ALA A 92 -4.59 -20.95 -17.72
CA ALA A 92 -4.76 -20.24 -18.98
C ALA A 92 -3.51 -19.45 -19.40
N GLU A 93 -2.82 -18.80 -18.45
CA GLU A 93 -1.67 -17.93 -18.76
C GLU A 93 -0.36 -18.73 -18.97
N SER A 94 -0.22 -19.91 -18.35
CA SER A 94 0.99 -20.75 -18.45
C SER A 94 0.76 -22.11 -19.12
N ASN A 95 -0.44 -22.36 -19.67
CA ASN A 95 -0.86 -23.70 -20.15
C ASN A 95 -0.63 -24.80 -19.10
N GLY A 96 -0.71 -24.45 -17.81
CA GLY A 96 -0.40 -25.36 -16.71
C GLY A 96 1.06 -25.81 -16.62
N ALA A 97 2.05 -25.02 -17.06
CA ALA A 97 3.48 -25.42 -17.11
C ALA A 97 4.08 -25.92 -15.78
N CYS A 98 3.44 -25.68 -14.64
CA CYS A 98 3.81 -26.29 -13.36
C CYS A 98 3.26 -27.70 -13.11
N CYS A 99 2.37 -28.18 -13.98
CA CYS A 99 1.86 -29.54 -13.95
C CYS A 99 2.69 -30.46 -14.84
N SER A 100 2.88 -31.71 -14.39
CA SER A 100 3.50 -32.76 -15.20
C SER A 100 2.69 -33.00 -16.48
N VAL A 101 3.33 -33.51 -17.55
CA VAL A 101 2.68 -33.85 -18.83
C VAL A 101 1.50 -34.83 -18.67
N ASN A 102 1.48 -35.62 -17.58
CA ASN A 102 0.41 -36.56 -17.25
C ASN A 102 -0.58 -36.02 -16.20
N ALA A 103 -0.63 -34.69 -16.01
CA ALA A 103 -1.52 -34.05 -15.07
C ALA A 103 -2.34 -32.94 -15.74
N THR A 104 -3.60 -32.83 -15.33
CA THR A 104 -4.51 -31.76 -15.74
C THR A 104 -4.42 -30.60 -14.75
N CYS A 105 -4.24 -29.37 -15.26
CA CYS A 105 -4.24 -28.15 -14.46
C CYS A 105 -5.68 -27.75 -14.10
N ILE A 106 -5.90 -27.35 -12.85
CA ILE A 106 -7.18 -26.87 -12.32
C ILE A 106 -6.94 -25.52 -11.65
N ASN A 107 -7.52 -24.46 -12.23
CA ASN A 107 -7.44 -23.13 -11.63
C ASN A 107 -8.18 -23.10 -10.28
N LYS A 108 -7.61 -22.43 -9.29
CA LYS A 108 -8.20 -22.25 -7.95
C LYS A 108 -8.10 -20.80 -7.55
N GLN A 109 -8.97 -20.37 -6.66
CA GLN A 109 -8.91 -19.00 -6.16
C GLN A 109 -7.58 -18.74 -5.42
N GLY A 110 -6.73 -17.88 -5.97
CA GLY A 110 -5.40 -17.50 -5.50
C GLY A 110 -4.29 -18.51 -5.79
N SER A 111 -4.53 -19.55 -6.58
CA SER A 111 -3.55 -20.61 -6.88
C SER A 111 -4.00 -21.55 -8.00
N TYR A 112 -3.26 -22.63 -8.24
CA TYR A 112 -3.68 -23.71 -9.13
C TYR A 112 -3.37 -25.07 -8.48
N GLY A 113 -4.06 -26.10 -8.95
CA GLY A 113 -3.77 -27.50 -8.60
C GLY A 113 -3.51 -28.34 -9.84
N CYS A 114 -2.76 -29.43 -9.66
CA CYS A 114 -2.55 -30.43 -10.69
C CYS A 114 -3.19 -31.76 -10.24
N ALA A 115 -4.01 -32.35 -11.10
CA ALA A 115 -4.59 -33.68 -10.87
C ALA A 115 -3.98 -34.67 -11.86
N CYS A 116 -3.40 -35.78 -11.37
CA CYS A 116 -2.88 -36.83 -12.23
C CYS A 116 -4.01 -37.46 -13.05
N ASN A 117 -3.75 -37.71 -14.33
CA ASN A 117 -4.66 -38.44 -15.18
C ASN A 117 -4.72 -39.90 -14.69
N GLU A 118 -5.91 -40.46 -14.47
CA GLU A 118 -6.05 -41.83 -13.95
C GLU A 118 -5.38 -42.86 -14.89
N GLY A 119 -4.56 -43.75 -14.31
CA GLY A 119 -4.01 -44.92 -15.02
C GLY A 119 -2.54 -44.85 -15.43
N ILE A 120 -1.76 -43.85 -15.02
CA ILE A 120 -0.32 -43.77 -15.31
C ILE A 120 0.45 -43.59 -13.99
N PHE A 121 1.09 -44.67 -13.51
CA PHE A 121 2.04 -44.70 -12.38
C PHE A 121 3.46 -44.86 -12.91
#